data_AF-A0A074W9T6-F1
#
_entry.id   AF-A0A074W9T6-F1
#
_cell.length_a   1.000
_cell.length_b   1.000
_cell.length_c   1.000
_cell.angle_alpha   90.00
_cell.angle_beta   90.00
_cell.angle_gamma   90.00
#
_symmetry.space_group_name_H-M   'P 1'
#
loop_
_entity.id
_entity.type
_entity.pdbx_description
1 polymer ?
#
loop_
_entity_poly.entity_id
_entity_poly.type
_entity_poly.pdbx_seq_one_letter_code
_entity_poly.pdbx_strand_id
1 'polypeptide(L)'
;MPYLLHMRHITTNLGLYDQRVASRVYDPLNPRTTRARAVLAWGMHHWAISAEFAFRTSLGFENVPPVPPPRPRAGRTLKALRDKVFVTQAGLSSIMKHIVPLQREHSKGPLTLPYLTAALGLYEQLRTWWMSIDPALRSLQVIEEAPPHVFMVTCMYHFAVGDLFRPFITTSTRPTPHAAPLIEAGLPIEPCLSAAVDATRQSRTLHRCIAKLYSYDQFMGFLPYYAFPVAFETLPSTSSLSLTFSWDAASAFLADLRILAHASKQLPAVPLATLGIEKAASNMNIVLPDEAKQIFGEIKRRLAEDNDQESQIGSLSSILPTPTFRLRD
;
A
#
# COMPACT_ATOMS: atom_id res chain seq x y z
N MET A 1 14.18 -9.07 -0.57
CA MET A 1 14.64 -8.92 0.83
C MET A 1 16.05 -8.35 0.98
N PRO A 2 17.09 -8.74 0.20
CA PRO A 2 18.47 -8.24 0.39
C PRO A 2 18.60 -6.72 0.40
N TYR A 3 17.85 -6.04 -0.49
CA TYR A 3 17.87 -4.58 -0.62
C TYR A 3 17.36 -3.84 0.63
N LEU A 4 16.35 -4.36 1.34
CA LEU A 4 15.82 -3.73 2.57
C LEU A 4 16.80 -3.87 3.74
N LEU A 5 17.50 -5.01 3.83
CA LEU A 5 18.57 -5.20 4.81
C LEU A 5 19.78 -4.32 4.51
N HIS A 6 20.12 -4.15 3.22
CA HIS A 6 21.20 -3.25 2.80
C HIS A 6 20.85 -1.77 3.07
N MET A 7 19.60 -1.38 2.81
CA MET A 7 19.07 -0.06 3.17
C MET A 7 19.19 0.20 4.68
N ARG A 8 18.83 -0.78 5.52
CA ARG A 8 19.01 -0.71 6.97
C ARG A 8 20.48 -0.45 7.33
N HIS A 9 21.39 -1.23 6.76
CA HIS A 9 22.82 -1.09 7.03
C HIS A 9 23.34 0.31 6.67
N ILE A 10 23.00 0.82 5.49
CA ILE A 10 23.39 2.16 5.05
C ILE A 10 22.86 3.24 5.99
N THR A 11 21.57 3.19 6.32
CA THR A 11 20.93 4.22 7.14
C THR A 11 21.42 4.23 8.59
N THR A 12 21.70 3.06 9.17
CA THR A 12 22.36 2.93 10.49
C THR A 12 23.78 3.48 10.45
N ASN A 13 24.59 3.10 9.45
CA ASN A 13 25.99 3.56 9.36
C ASN A 13 26.10 5.08 9.14
N LEU A 14 25.13 5.67 8.46
CA LEU A 14 25.04 7.12 8.26
C LEU A 14 24.50 7.87 9.49
N GLY A 15 24.10 7.17 10.56
CA GLY A 15 23.56 7.77 11.78
C GLY A 15 22.24 8.50 11.58
N LEU A 16 21.49 8.19 10.51
CA LEU A 16 20.29 8.95 10.11
C LEU A 16 19.13 8.85 11.11
N TYR A 17 19.14 7.85 11.98
CA TYR A 17 18.14 7.65 13.04
C TYR A 17 18.70 7.88 14.44
N ASP A 18 20.01 8.08 14.59
CA ASP A 18 20.64 8.24 15.89
C ASP A 18 20.63 9.71 16.32
N GLN A 19 19.75 10.01 17.28
CA GLN A 19 19.62 11.36 17.85
C GLN A 19 20.91 11.87 18.50
N ARG A 20 21.80 10.98 18.95
CA ARG A 20 23.06 11.35 19.63
C ARG A 20 24.06 11.98 18.67
N VAL A 21 24.01 11.60 17.40
CA VAL A 21 24.89 12.15 16.35
C VAL A 21 24.16 13.11 15.41
N ALA A 22 22.90 13.46 15.72
CA ALA A 22 22.08 14.32 14.88
C ALA A 22 22.75 15.66 14.55
N SER A 23 23.46 16.29 15.49
CA SER A 23 24.18 17.55 15.25
C SER A 23 25.32 17.43 14.23
N ARG A 24 25.90 16.23 14.06
CA ARG A 24 26.94 15.94 13.06
C ARG A 24 26.33 15.56 11.71
N VAL A 25 25.19 14.86 11.74
CA VAL A 25 24.48 14.39 10.53
C VAL A 25 23.67 15.50 9.88
N TYR A 26 23.10 16.39 10.67
CA TYR A 26 22.23 17.49 10.25
C TYR A 26 22.89 18.84 10.55
N ASP A 27 23.90 19.17 9.73
CA ASP A 27 24.63 20.42 9.82
C ASP A 27 23.73 21.63 9.48
N PRO A 28 23.45 22.53 10.46
CA PRO A 28 22.65 23.73 10.21
C PRO A 28 23.33 24.72 9.25
N LEU A 29 24.66 24.66 9.10
CA LEU A 29 25.42 25.49 8.17
C LEU A 29 25.27 25.02 6.72
N ASN A 30 24.84 23.77 6.51
CA ASN A 30 24.54 23.21 5.19
C ASN A 30 23.08 22.75 5.07
N PRO A 31 22.12 23.69 5.00
CA PRO A 31 20.68 23.39 5.05
C PRO A 31 20.21 22.50 3.89
N ARG A 32 20.86 22.59 2.72
CA ARG A 32 20.51 21.76 1.55
C ARG A 32 20.85 20.29 1.79
N THR A 33 22.06 20.01 2.26
CA THR A 33 22.51 18.64 2.55
C THR A 33 21.73 18.04 3.72
N THR A 34 21.51 18.83 4.78
CA THR A 34 20.69 18.45 5.94
C THR A 34 19.27 18.08 5.52
N ARG A 35 18.64 18.89 4.67
CA ARG A 35 17.33 18.58 4.13
C ARG A 35 17.33 17.30 3.28
N ALA A 36 18.32 17.11 2.41
CA ALA A 36 18.41 15.90 1.59
C ALA A 36 18.54 14.63 2.46
N ARG A 37 19.39 14.67 3.49
CA ARG A 37 19.56 13.58 4.46
C ARG A 37 18.28 13.30 5.25
N ALA A 38 17.58 14.35 5.69
CA ALA A 38 16.30 14.20 6.40
C ALA A 38 15.25 13.55 5.48
N VAL A 39 15.08 14.05 4.25
CA VAL A 39 14.14 13.48 3.27
C VAL A 39 14.47 12.01 2.98
N LEU A 40 15.76 11.69 2.81
CA LEU A 40 16.21 10.30 2.62
C LEU A 40 15.84 9.42 3.82
N ALA A 41 16.17 9.86 5.05
CA ALA A 41 15.89 9.11 6.27
C ALA A 41 14.38 8.85 6.45
N TRP A 42 13.55 9.88 6.25
CA TRP A 42 12.09 9.78 6.32
C TRP A 42 11.52 8.87 5.23
N GLY A 43 12.06 8.95 4.00
CA GLY A 43 11.70 8.05 2.92
C GLY A 43 12.03 6.59 3.25
N MET A 44 13.24 6.32 3.72
CA MET A 44 13.66 4.95 4.11
C MET A 44 12.85 4.41 5.30
N HIS A 45 12.50 5.27 6.27
CA HIS A 45 11.62 4.90 7.40
C HIS A 45 10.24 4.49 6.92
N HIS A 46 9.63 5.31 6.07
CA HIS A 46 8.34 5.01 5.45
C HIS A 46 8.39 3.70 4.65
N TRP A 47 9.40 3.50 3.80
CA TRP A 47 9.55 2.28 2.99
C TRP A 47 9.74 1.03 3.86
N ALA A 48 10.55 1.11 4.91
CA ALA A 48 10.77 0.00 5.84
C ALA A 48 9.47 -0.47 6.48
N ILE A 49 8.69 0.47 7.03
CA ILE A 49 7.43 0.14 7.68
C ILE A 49 6.38 -0.31 6.68
N SER A 50 6.30 0.33 5.52
CA SER A 50 5.39 -0.10 4.45
C SER A 50 5.70 -1.53 3.99
N ALA A 51 6.97 -1.93 3.96
CA ALA A 51 7.36 -3.31 3.68
C ALA A 51 6.94 -4.27 4.80
N GLU A 52 7.18 -3.94 6.08
CA GLU A 52 6.71 -4.75 7.22
C GLU A 52 5.19 -4.94 7.19
N PHE A 53 4.47 -3.88 6.82
CA PHE A 53 3.03 -3.88 6.65
C PHE A 53 2.58 -4.75 5.48
N ALA A 54 3.14 -4.54 4.29
CA ALA A 54 2.80 -5.28 3.07
C ALA A 54 3.07 -6.79 3.21
N PHE A 55 4.18 -7.17 3.84
CA PHE A 55 4.56 -8.56 4.07
C PHE A 55 3.99 -9.14 5.37
N ARG A 56 3.25 -8.35 6.16
CA ARG A 56 2.73 -8.73 7.49
C ARG A 56 3.78 -9.38 8.39
N THR A 57 5.01 -8.89 8.32
CA THR A 57 6.16 -9.46 9.01
C THR A 57 6.97 -8.37 9.69
N SER A 58 7.51 -8.68 10.85
CA SER A 58 8.47 -7.79 11.50
C SER A 58 9.82 -8.01 10.84
N LEU A 59 10.38 -6.96 10.25
CA LEU A 59 11.72 -6.95 9.68
C LEU A 59 12.74 -6.38 10.69
N GLY A 60 12.28 -6.10 11.91
CA GLY A 60 13.11 -5.62 13.01
C GLY A 60 13.59 -4.18 12.82
N PHE A 61 12.88 -3.37 12.02
CA PHE A 61 13.14 -1.94 12.01
C PHE A 61 12.65 -1.32 13.32
N GLU A 62 13.31 -0.28 13.81
CA GLU A 62 12.79 0.48 14.95
C GLU A 62 11.68 1.43 14.48
N ASN A 63 10.74 1.77 15.35
CA ASN A 63 9.71 2.78 15.06
C ASN A 63 10.13 4.17 15.55
N VAL A 64 11.38 4.56 15.29
CA VAL A 64 11.91 5.86 15.71
C VAL A 64 11.89 6.80 14.51
N PRO A 65 11.02 7.82 14.48
CA PRO A 65 11.00 8.75 13.37
C PRO A 65 12.31 9.54 13.30
N PRO A 66 12.90 9.72 12.10
CA PRO A 66 14.11 10.52 11.92
C PRO A 66 13.85 12.01 12.19
N VAL A 67 14.92 12.79 12.32
CA VAL A 67 14.82 14.25 12.55
C VAL A 67 14.01 14.91 11.43
N PRO A 68 12.99 15.73 11.73
CA PRO A 68 12.17 16.37 10.71
C PRO A 68 13.03 17.27 9.81
N PRO A 69 12.75 17.31 8.49
CA PRO A 69 13.47 18.20 7.59
C PRO A 69 13.25 19.67 7.98
N PRO A 70 14.24 20.56 7.76
CA PRO A 70 14.08 21.98 8.00
C PRO A 70 12.86 22.51 7.25
N ARG A 71 12.02 23.33 7.93
CA ARG A 71 10.82 23.89 7.32
C ARG A 71 11.21 24.73 6.09
N PRO A 72 10.59 24.51 4.91
CA PRO A 72 10.80 25.42 3.79
C PRO A 72 10.32 26.83 4.16
N ARG A 73 11.05 27.86 3.70
CA ARG A 73 10.59 29.26 3.80
C ARG A 73 9.24 29.39 3.08
N ALA A 74 8.31 30.06 3.74
CA ALA A 74 6.87 29.95 3.52
C ALA A 74 6.42 30.20 2.08
N GLY A 75 5.46 29.37 1.65
CA GLY A 75 4.62 29.55 0.47
C GLY A 75 3.72 28.32 0.28
N ARG A 76 2.42 28.51 0.00
CA ARG A 76 1.48 27.44 -0.39
C ARG A 76 1.70 27.04 -1.86
N THR A 77 2.92 26.70 -2.24
CA THR A 77 3.22 26.22 -3.59
C THR A 77 3.08 24.70 -3.65
N LEU A 78 2.76 24.14 -4.82
CA LEU A 78 2.73 22.68 -5.06
C LEU A 78 4.01 21.97 -4.59
N LYS A 79 5.17 22.64 -4.70
CA LYS A 79 6.46 22.13 -4.23
C LYS A 79 6.53 22.01 -2.69
N ALA A 80 5.89 22.92 -1.96
CA ALA A 80 5.81 22.86 -0.49
C ALA A 80 4.87 21.75 0.01
N LEU A 81 3.85 21.38 -0.77
CA LEU A 81 3.00 20.22 -0.47
C LEU A 81 3.78 18.90 -0.58
N ARG A 82 4.71 18.79 -1.55
CA ARG A 82 5.54 17.59 -1.73
C ARG A 82 6.38 17.24 -0.49
N ASP A 83 7.03 18.22 0.14
CA ASP A 83 7.81 17.97 1.36
C ASP A 83 6.92 17.56 2.53
N LYS A 84 5.75 18.22 2.66
CA LYS A 84 4.76 17.90 3.70
C LYS A 84 4.24 16.48 3.55
N VAL A 85 4.03 16.01 2.31
CA VAL A 85 3.55 14.65 2.06
C VAL A 85 4.49 13.59 2.58
N PHE A 86 5.80 13.72 2.42
CA PHE A 86 6.73 12.71 2.93
C PHE A 86 6.68 12.59 4.46
N VAL A 87 6.71 13.71 5.17
CA VAL A 87 6.59 13.73 6.64
C VAL A 87 5.23 13.17 7.08
N THR A 88 4.17 13.53 6.35
CA THR A 88 2.82 13.05 6.58
C THR A 88 2.75 11.52 6.43
N GLN A 89 3.21 10.98 5.31
CA GLN A 89 3.22 9.53 5.03
C GLN A 89 3.98 8.74 6.09
N ALA A 90 5.13 9.23 6.51
CA ALA A 90 5.91 8.54 7.51
C ALA A 90 5.32 8.64 8.92
N GLY A 91 4.63 9.74 9.24
CA GLY A 91 3.81 9.83 10.45
C GLY A 91 2.72 8.76 10.46
N LEU A 92 2.00 8.58 9.35
CA LEU A 92 1.02 7.51 9.19
C LEU A 92 1.65 6.12 9.31
N SER A 93 2.76 5.88 8.61
CA SER A 93 3.48 4.61 8.68
C SER A 93 3.86 4.26 10.12
N SER A 94 4.29 5.25 10.92
CA SER A 94 4.64 5.01 12.32
C SER A 94 3.46 4.47 13.13
N ILE A 95 2.22 4.89 12.83
CA ILE A 95 1.01 4.32 13.44
C ILE A 95 0.73 2.92 12.86
N MET A 96 0.82 2.78 11.53
CA MET A 96 0.59 1.50 10.83
C MET A 96 1.49 0.36 11.33
N LYS A 97 2.70 0.68 11.79
CA LYS A 97 3.64 -0.27 12.40
C LYS A 97 3.00 -1.09 13.52
N HIS A 98 2.09 -0.51 14.28
CA HIS A 98 1.44 -1.17 15.41
C HIS A 98 0.29 -2.10 15.01
N ILE A 99 -0.18 -2.02 13.77
CA ILE A 99 -1.24 -2.89 13.24
C ILE A 99 -0.72 -4.32 13.02
N VAL A 100 0.51 -4.47 12.49
CA VAL A 100 1.05 -5.80 12.15
C VAL A 100 1.20 -6.71 13.38
N PRO A 101 1.81 -6.28 14.50
CA PRO A 101 1.87 -7.10 15.72
C PRO A 101 0.48 -7.50 16.21
N LEU A 102 -0.46 -6.55 16.24
CA LEU A 102 -1.85 -6.78 16.67
C LEU A 102 -2.53 -7.85 15.79
N GLN A 103 -2.36 -7.78 14.47
CA GLN A 103 -2.88 -8.80 13.57
C GLN A 103 -2.20 -10.16 13.75
N ARG A 104 -0.89 -10.20 13.96
CA ARG A 104 -0.15 -11.46 14.14
C ARG A 104 -0.57 -12.19 15.40
N GLU A 105 -0.67 -11.47 16.51
CA GLU A 105 -1.07 -12.01 17.81
C GLU A 105 -2.45 -12.69 17.76
N HIS A 106 -3.36 -12.17 16.92
CA HIS A 106 -4.74 -12.64 16.85
C HIS A 106 -5.10 -13.35 15.53
N SER A 107 -4.09 -13.70 14.71
CA SER A 107 -4.29 -14.31 13.38
C SER A 107 -4.83 -15.75 13.39
N LYS A 108 -4.86 -16.43 14.55
CA LYS A 108 -5.10 -17.88 14.67
C LYS A 108 -6.36 -18.27 15.42
N GLY A 109 -7.17 -17.32 15.87
CA GLY A 109 -8.30 -17.61 16.76
C GLY A 109 -9.48 -16.65 16.60
N PRO A 110 -10.53 -16.82 17.42
CA PRO A 110 -11.58 -15.82 17.55
C PRO A 110 -11.04 -14.49 18.09
N LEU A 111 -11.69 -13.40 17.74
CA LEU A 111 -11.37 -12.09 18.26
C LEU A 111 -11.75 -12.00 19.74
N THR A 112 -10.95 -11.26 20.50
CA THR A 112 -11.10 -11.11 21.96
C THR A 112 -11.33 -9.65 22.33
N LEU A 113 -11.83 -9.41 23.54
CA LEU A 113 -12.00 -8.04 24.07
C LEU A 113 -10.67 -7.26 24.05
N PRO A 114 -9.51 -7.82 24.47
CA PRO A 114 -8.22 -7.15 24.33
C PRO A 114 -7.91 -6.71 22.90
N TYR A 115 -8.22 -7.54 21.89
CA TYR A 115 -8.03 -7.17 20.49
C TYR A 115 -8.91 -5.99 20.09
N LEU A 116 -10.20 -6.03 20.45
CA LEU A 116 -11.14 -4.94 20.18
C LEU A 116 -10.66 -3.62 20.80
N THR A 117 -10.25 -3.64 22.08
CA THR A 117 -9.74 -2.46 22.76
C THR A 117 -8.47 -1.91 22.09
N ALA A 118 -7.52 -2.78 21.73
CA ALA A 118 -6.29 -2.36 21.05
C ALA A 118 -6.58 -1.80 19.65
N ALA A 119 -7.49 -2.42 18.89
CA ALA A 119 -7.89 -1.95 17.57
C ALA A 119 -8.57 -0.57 17.62
N LEU A 120 -9.50 -0.38 18.56
CA LEU A 120 -10.14 0.93 18.76
C LEU A 120 -9.13 2.00 19.19
N GLY A 121 -8.17 1.66 20.05
CA GLY A 121 -7.09 2.56 20.44
C GLY A 121 -6.21 3.00 19.26
N LEU A 122 -5.86 2.08 18.36
CA LEU A 122 -5.12 2.41 17.14
C LEU A 122 -5.96 3.23 16.15
N TYR A 123 -7.25 2.94 16.05
CA TYR A 123 -8.16 3.72 15.21
C TYR A 123 -8.27 5.16 15.68
N GLU A 124 -8.33 5.40 17.00
CA GLU A 124 -8.34 6.76 17.53
C GLU A 124 -7.05 7.52 17.22
N GLN A 125 -5.89 6.84 17.26
CA GLN A 125 -4.62 7.43 16.85
C GLN A 125 -4.61 7.79 15.37
N LEU A 126 -5.09 6.89 14.50
CA LEU A 126 -5.23 7.14 13.06
C LEU A 126 -6.15 8.35 12.81
N ARG A 127 -7.30 8.41 13.49
CA ARG A 127 -8.27 9.50 13.34
C ARG A 127 -7.70 10.84 13.81
N THR A 128 -7.07 10.86 14.98
CA THR A 128 -6.40 12.05 15.53
C THR A 128 -5.33 12.55 14.57
N TRP A 129 -4.51 11.64 14.04
CA TRP A 129 -3.50 11.95 13.05
C TRP A 129 -4.13 12.53 11.76
N TRP A 130 -5.17 11.90 11.21
CA TRP A 130 -5.86 12.37 10.00
C TRP A 130 -6.47 13.76 10.15
N MET A 131 -6.92 14.10 11.36
CA MET A 131 -7.44 15.43 11.66
C MET A 131 -6.34 16.48 11.85
N SER A 132 -5.12 16.06 12.18
CA SER A 132 -3.97 16.95 12.40
C SER A 132 -3.21 17.36 11.13
N ILE A 133 -3.36 16.62 10.03
CA ILE A 133 -2.63 16.89 8.79
C ILE A 133 -3.23 18.08 8.02
N ASP A 134 -2.44 18.64 7.11
CA ASP A 134 -2.86 19.78 6.28
C ASP A 134 -4.16 19.46 5.51
N PRO A 135 -5.23 20.27 5.62
CA PRO A 135 -6.50 20.03 4.94
C PRO A 135 -6.37 19.83 3.43
N ALA A 136 -5.38 20.43 2.79
CA ALA A 136 -5.11 20.27 1.36
C ALA A 136 -4.67 18.84 1.00
N LEU A 137 -4.15 18.07 1.95
CA LEU A 137 -3.71 16.68 1.75
C LEU A 137 -4.84 15.65 1.94
N ARG A 138 -6.00 16.06 2.48
CA ARG A 138 -7.16 15.20 2.73
C ARG A 138 -8.39 15.52 1.87
N SER A 139 -8.39 16.64 1.15
CA SER A 139 -9.56 17.09 0.38
C SER A 139 -9.64 16.38 -0.98
N LEU A 140 -10.70 15.58 -1.18
CA LEU A 140 -11.02 14.95 -2.47
C LEU A 140 -11.44 15.97 -3.55
N GLN A 141 -11.83 17.20 -3.19
CA GLN A 141 -12.22 18.23 -4.16
C GLN A 141 -11.01 18.88 -4.84
N VAL A 142 -9.83 18.80 -4.23
CA VAL A 142 -8.58 19.26 -4.85
C VAL A 142 -8.02 18.18 -5.79
N ILE A 143 -8.62 16.99 -5.83
CA ILE A 143 -8.02 15.77 -6.39
C ILE A 143 -8.01 15.69 -7.91
N GLU A 144 -8.96 16.31 -8.60
CA GLU A 144 -8.91 16.34 -10.07
C GLU A 144 -7.66 17.05 -10.61
N GLU A 145 -7.09 17.97 -9.81
CA GLU A 145 -5.84 18.67 -10.10
C GLU A 145 -4.71 18.35 -9.10
N ALA A 146 -4.95 17.44 -8.13
CA ALA A 146 -3.98 17.19 -7.08
C ALA A 146 -2.77 16.48 -7.66
N PRO A 147 -1.56 16.81 -7.18
CA PRO A 147 -0.40 16.06 -7.60
C PRO A 147 -0.48 14.64 -7.01
N PRO A 148 0.00 13.64 -7.76
CA PRO A 148 -0.18 12.22 -7.45
C PRO A 148 0.20 11.76 -6.02
N HIS A 149 1.17 12.42 -5.40
CA HIS A 149 1.66 12.10 -4.06
C HIS A 149 0.62 12.39 -2.95
N VAL A 150 -0.35 13.27 -3.21
CA VAL A 150 -1.48 13.54 -2.30
C VAL A 150 -2.42 12.32 -2.23
N PHE A 151 -2.71 11.68 -3.37
CA PHE A 151 -3.51 10.47 -3.42
C PHE A 151 -2.94 9.36 -2.55
N MET A 152 -1.61 9.22 -2.54
CA MET A 152 -0.94 8.17 -1.79
C MET A 152 -1.19 8.30 -0.27
N VAL A 153 -1.27 9.51 0.28
CA VAL A 153 -1.60 9.73 1.70
C VAL A 153 -3.02 9.24 2.01
N THR A 154 -3.99 9.65 1.19
CA THR A 154 -5.40 9.28 1.37
C THR A 154 -5.62 7.78 1.16
N CYS A 155 -4.99 7.18 0.14
CA CYS A 155 -4.97 5.73 -0.10
C CYS A 155 -4.44 5.01 1.13
N MET A 156 -3.26 5.40 1.61
CA MET A 156 -2.62 4.75 2.76
C MET A 156 -3.48 4.84 4.01
N TYR A 157 -4.11 5.98 4.27
CA TYR A 157 -4.94 6.16 5.47
C TYR A 157 -6.14 5.22 5.46
N HIS A 158 -6.93 5.23 4.38
CA HIS A 158 -8.08 4.35 4.28
C HIS A 158 -7.67 2.88 4.21
N PHE A 159 -6.53 2.57 3.59
CA PHE A 159 -5.99 1.23 3.64
C PHE A 159 -5.63 0.81 5.06
N ALA A 160 -4.95 1.64 5.84
CA ALA A 160 -4.60 1.33 7.22
C ALA A 160 -5.83 1.06 8.09
N VAL A 161 -6.90 1.86 7.93
CA VAL A 161 -8.17 1.62 8.63
C VAL A 161 -8.83 0.32 8.19
N GLY A 162 -8.89 0.07 6.88
CA GLY A 162 -9.45 -1.16 6.33
C GLY A 162 -8.66 -2.41 6.75
N ASP A 163 -7.33 -2.31 6.83
CA ASP A 163 -6.44 -3.39 7.26
C ASP A 163 -6.60 -3.68 8.75
N LEU A 164 -6.63 -2.62 9.58
CA LEU A 164 -6.84 -2.71 11.03
C LEU A 164 -8.12 -3.47 11.38
N PHE A 165 -9.22 -3.15 10.69
CA PHE A 165 -10.51 -3.77 10.95
C PHE A 165 -10.84 -4.98 10.07
N ARG A 166 -9.95 -5.37 9.14
CA ARG A 166 -10.17 -6.55 8.29
C ARG A 166 -10.53 -7.80 9.10
N PRO A 167 -9.93 -8.07 10.28
CA PRO A 167 -10.29 -9.26 11.05
C PRO A 167 -11.70 -9.24 11.63
N PHE A 168 -12.44 -8.13 11.57
CA PHE A 168 -13.86 -8.03 11.97
C PHE A 168 -14.84 -8.22 10.80
N ILE A 169 -14.39 -8.12 9.55
CA ILE A 169 -15.26 -8.13 8.36
C ILE A 169 -14.89 -9.23 7.38
N THR A 170 -15.89 -9.95 6.86
CA THR A 170 -15.71 -10.87 5.72
C THR A 170 -15.93 -10.14 4.40
N THR A 171 -16.93 -9.25 4.37
CA THR A 171 -17.18 -8.30 3.29
C THR A 171 -17.47 -6.94 3.91
N SER A 172 -17.49 -5.87 3.11
CA SER A 172 -17.86 -4.54 3.61
C SER A 172 -19.15 -4.53 4.45
N THR A 173 -20.10 -5.45 4.25
CA THR A 173 -21.39 -5.44 4.95
C THR A 173 -21.60 -6.60 5.93
N ARG A 174 -20.64 -7.52 6.08
CA ARG A 174 -20.83 -8.72 6.90
C ARG A 174 -19.70 -8.92 7.91
N PRO A 175 -20.03 -9.04 9.21
CA PRO A 175 -19.07 -9.46 10.21
C PRO A 175 -18.53 -10.85 9.87
N THR A 176 -17.28 -11.08 10.26
CA THR A 176 -16.63 -12.39 10.12
C THR A 176 -16.97 -13.33 11.27
N PRO A 177 -16.97 -14.66 11.05
CA PRO A 177 -17.13 -15.65 12.12
C PRO A 177 -16.15 -15.45 13.28
N HIS A 178 -14.95 -14.89 13.03
CA HIS A 178 -14.00 -14.60 14.10
C HIS A 178 -14.52 -13.54 15.10
N ALA A 179 -15.44 -12.67 14.69
CA ALA A 179 -16.07 -11.67 15.56
C ALA A 179 -17.26 -12.23 16.36
N ALA A 180 -17.73 -13.45 16.09
CA ALA A 180 -18.93 -14.01 16.72
C ALA A 180 -18.89 -13.99 18.26
N PRO A 181 -17.77 -14.34 18.94
CA PRO A 181 -17.73 -14.30 20.41
C PRO A 181 -17.89 -12.89 20.99
N LEU A 182 -17.47 -11.85 20.26
CA LEU A 182 -17.67 -10.46 20.69
C LEU A 182 -19.13 -10.03 20.54
N ILE A 183 -19.78 -10.48 19.46
CA ILE A 183 -21.19 -10.21 19.19
C ILE A 183 -22.06 -10.91 20.24
N GLU A 184 -21.80 -12.19 20.51
CA GLU A 184 -22.51 -12.98 21.53
C GLU A 184 -22.36 -12.38 22.93
N ALA A 185 -21.19 -11.80 23.22
CA ALA A 185 -20.93 -11.07 24.46
C ALA A 185 -21.54 -9.65 24.51
N GLY A 186 -22.24 -9.20 23.47
CA GLY A 186 -22.86 -7.87 23.41
C GLY A 186 -21.85 -6.71 23.37
N LEU A 187 -20.64 -6.96 22.87
CA LEU A 187 -19.61 -5.92 22.78
C LEU A 187 -19.82 -5.01 21.55
N PRO A 188 -19.49 -3.72 21.64
CA PRO A 188 -19.78 -2.73 20.61
C PRO A 188 -18.79 -2.82 19.44
N ILE A 189 -19.06 -3.73 18.49
CA ILE A 189 -18.22 -3.92 17.30
C ILE A 189 -18.64 -3.01 16.14
N GLU A 190 -19.81 -2.39 16.21
CA GLU A 190 -20.38 -1.53 15.17
C GLU A 190 -19.45 -0.40 14.75
N PRO A 191 -18.74 0.32 15.66
CA PRO A 191 -17.78 1.34 15.25
C PRO A 191 -16.66 0.81 14.35
N CYS A 192 -16.20 -0.43 14.59
CA CYS A 192 -15.19 -1.09 13.76
C CYS A 192 -15.74 -1.41 12.37
N LEU A 193 -16.96 -1.94 12.31
CA LEU A 193 -17.65 -2.25 11.06
C LEU A 193 -17.88 -0.99 10.22
N SER A 194 -18.43 0.07 10.82
CA SER A 194 -18.68 1.35 10.15
C SER A 194 -17.39 1.98 9.63
N ALA A 195 -16.33 2.00 10.44
CA ALA A 195 -15.04 2.54 10.02
C ALA A 195 -14.43 1.76 8.83
N ALA A 196 -14.57 0.43 8.83
CA ALA A 196 -14.09 -0.42 7.73
C ALA A 196 -14.89 -0.21 6.44
N VAL A 197 -16.23 -0.11 6.54
CA VAL A 197 -17.12 0.24 5.42
C VAL A 197 -16.71 1.57 4.81
N ASP A 198 -16.57 2.59 5.66
CA ASP A 198 -16.24 3.93 5.21
C ASP A 198 -14.88 3.98 4.55
N ALA A 199 -13.88 3.32 5.14
CA ALA A 199 -12.55 3.23 4.56
C ALA A 199 -12.57 2.56 3.18
N THR A 200 -13.22 1.40 3.04
CA THR A 200 -13.37 0.71 1.76
C THR A 200 -14.07 1.60 0.73
N ARG A 201 -15.16 2.26 1.11
CA ARG A 201 -15.89 3.18 0.22
C ARG A 201 -15.00 4.33 -0.27
N GLN A 202 -14.22 4.94 0.62
CA GLN A 202 -13.31 6.02 0.25
C GLN A 202 -12.18 5.53 -0.65
N SER A 203 -11.61 4.35 -0.37
CA SER A 203 -10.60 3.71 -1.24
C SER A 203 -11.15 3.48 -2.65
N ARG A 204 -12.38 2.95 -2.79
CA ARG A 204 -13.03 2.74 -4.10
C ARG A 204 -13.19 4.05 -4.87
N THR A 205 -13.67 5.11 -4.22
CA THR A 205 -13.80 6.45 -4.82
C THR A 205 -12.45 6.95 -5.32
N LEU A 206 -11.42 6.82 -4.51
CA LEU A 206 -10.07 7.28 -4.83
C LEU A 206 -9.47 6.51 -6.01
N HIS A 207 -9.63 5.18 -6.04
CA HIS A 207 -9.14 4.34 -7.14
C HIS A 207 -9.84 4.65 -8.46
N ARG A 208 -11.13 5.00 -8.45
CA ARG A 208 -11.82 5.51 -9.64
C ARG A 208 -11.22 6.82 -10.14
N CYS A 209 -10.90 7.76 -9.25
CA CYS A 209 -10.21 9.00 -9.62
C CYS A 209 -8.83 8.70 -10.22
N ILE A 210 -8.05 7.83 -9.58
CA ILE A 210 -6.72 7.44 -10.07
C ILE A 210 -6.80 6.80 -11.45
N ALA A 211 -7.73 5.87 -11.67
CA ALA A 211 -7.92 5.18 -12.94
C ALA A 211 -8.33 6.14 -14.08
N LYS A 212 -9.02 7.25 -13.76
CA LYS A 212 -9.37 8.30 -14.74
C LYS A 212 -8.20 9.24 -15.05
N LEU A 213 -7.39 9.57 -14.05
CA LEU A 213 -6.38 10.63 -14.12
C LEU A 213 -5.00 10.13 -14.59
N TYR A 214 -4.69 8.84 -14.44
CA TYR A 214 -3.33 8.34 -14.65
C TYR A 214 -3.25 7.19 -15.68
N SER A 215 -2.88 7.56 -16.89
CA SER A 215 -2.28 6.69 -17.94
C SER A 215 -0.74 6.79 -17.97
N TYR A 216 -0.13 7.49 -17.02
CA TYR A 216 1.30 7.85 -17.00
C TYR A 216 2.11 7.00 -16.02
N ASP A 217 3.29 6.58 -16.48
CA ASP A 217 4.17 5.57 -15.87
C ASP A 217 4.72 5.84 -14.45
N GLN A 218 4.39 6.96 -13.80
CA GLN A 218 5.07 7.42 -12.59
C GLN A 218 4.51 6.89 -11.26
N PHE A 219 3.46 6.07 -11.27
CA PHE A 219 2.64 5.81 -10.06
C PHE A 219 2.53 4.36 -9.57
N MET A 220 3.45 3.48 -9.96
CA MET A 220 3.17 2.05 -9.88
C MET A 220 3.69 1.29 -8.67
N GLY A 221 4.61 1.85 -7.88
CA GLY A 221 5.27 1.08 -6.82
C GLY A 221 4.34 0.56 -5.72
N PHE A 222 3.30 1.32 -5.35
CA PHE A 222 2.47 1.01 -4.17
C PHE A 222 0.98 0.84 -4.44
N LEU A 223 0.42 1.42 -5.50
CA LEU A 223 -1.01 1.33 -5.81
C LEU A 223 -1.52 -0.12 -5.99
N PRO A 224 -0.76 -1.06 -6.57
CA PRO A 224 -1.20 -2.45 -6.68
C PRO A 224 -1.51 -3.09 -5.32
N TYR A 225 -0.74 -2.77 -4.28
CA TYR A 225 -0.96 -3.29 -2.93
C TYR A 225 -2.31 -2.85 -2.33
N TYR A 226 -2.85 -1.71 -2.79
CA TYR A 226 -4.15 -1.21 -2.38
C TYR A 226 -5.28 -1.69 -3.32
N ALA A 227 -4.98 -1.84 -4.62
CA ALA A 227 -5.94 -2.33 -5.61
C ALA A 227 -6.27 -3.81 -5.43
N PHE A 228 -5.29 -4.66 -5.09
CA PHE A 228 -5.52 -6.10 -4.89
C PHE A 228 -6.60 -6.41 -3.85
N PRO A 229 -6.55 -5.88 -2.61
CA PRO A 229 -7.55 -6.21 -1.61
C PRO A 229 -8.96 -5.73 -1.97
N VAL A 230 -9.08 -4.57 -2.64
CA VAL A 230 -10.38 -4.06 -3.09
C VAL A 230 -10.92 -4.90 -4.25
N ALA A 231 -10.09 -5.33 -5.19
CA ALA A 231 -10.49 -6.24 -6.26
C ALA A 231 -10.98 -7.60 -5.72
N PHE A 232 -10.29 -8.18 -4.73
CA PHE A 232 -10.74 -9.41 -4.08
C PHE A 232 -12.03 -9.24 -3.27
N GLU A 233 -12.18 -8.13 -2.55
CA GLU A 233 -13.38 -7.85 -1.73
C GLU A 233 -14.61 -7.60 -2.59
N THR A 234 -14.45 -6.93 -3.74
CA THR A 234 -15.56 -6.62 -4.65
C THR A 234 -15.94 -7.77 -5.57
N LEU A 235 -15.02 -8.72 -5.82
CA LEU A 235 -15.20 -9.84 -6.75
C LEU A 235 -16.53 -10.60 -6.61
N PRO A 236 -17.01 -11.00 -5.41
CA PRO A 236 -18.30 -11.70 -5.27
C PRO A 236 -19.51 -10.90 -5.77
N SER A 237 -19.37 -9.58 -5.87
CA SER A 237 -20.43 -8.63 -6.20
C SER A 237 -20.35 -8.09 -7.64
N THR A 238 -19.45 -8.63 -8.48
CA THR A 238 -19.23 -8.14 -9.85
C THR A 238 -20.15 -8.76 -10.89
N SER A 239 -20.63 -9.99 -10.65
CA SER A 239 -21.49 -10.69 -11.60
C SER A 239 -22.94 -10.27 -11.42
N SER A 240 -23.62 -9.89 -12.50
CA SER A 240 -25.06 -9.60 -12.50
C SER A 240 -25.92 -10.79 -12.10
N LEU A 241 -25.35 -12.00 -12.11
CA LEU A 241 -26.00 -13.25 -11.70
C LEU A 241 -25.84 -13.52 -10.19
N SER A 242 -25.00 -12.74 -9.48
CA SER A 242 -24.77 -12.90 -8.04
C SER A 242 -25.89 -12.26 -7.23
N LEU A 243 -26.31 -12.92 -6.14
CA LEU A 243 -27.24 -12.35 -5.16
C LEU A 243 -26.68 -11.11 -4.43
N THR A 244 -25.36 -10.91 -4.47
CA THR A 244 -24.69 -9.74 -3.89
C THR A 244 -24.29 -8.71 -4.94
N PHE A 245 -24.82 -8.79 -6.16
CA PHE A 245 -24.46 -7.87 -7.23
C PHE A 245 -24.66 -6.40 -6.82
N SER A 246 -23.67 -5.57 -7.14
CA SER A 246 -23.75 -4.12 -6.97
C SER A 246 -22.99 -3.43 -8.10
N TRP A 247 -23.66 -2.49 -8.77
CA TRP A 247 -23.03 -1.65 -9.79
C TRP A 247 -21.81 -0.88 -9.26
N ASP A 248 -21.87 -0.43 -8.00
CA ASP A 248 -20.76 0.24 -7.35
C ASP A 248 -19.57 -0.72 -7.17
N ALA A 249 -19.81 -1.93 -6.68
CA ALA A 249 -18.76 -2.93 -6.50
C ALA A 249 -18.16 -3.38 -7.84
N ALA A 250 -18.99 -3.64 -8.84
CA ALA A 250 -18.54 -3.99 -10.20
C ALA A 250 -17.70 -2.87 -10.85
N SER A 251 -18.12 -1.61 -10.69
CA SER A 251 -17.36 -0.46 -11.19
C SER A 251 -16.03 -0.28 -10.47
N ALA A 252 -16.00 -0.47 -9.15
CA ALA A 252 -14.76 -0.41 -8.37
C ALA A 252 -13.79 -1.52 -8.76
N PHE A 253 -14.29 -2.76 -8.88
CA PHE A 253 -13.52 -3.90 -9.35
C PHE A 253 -12.82 -3.64 -10.70
N LEU A 254 -13.55 -3.09 -11.68
CA LEU A 254 -12.98 -2.75 -12.98
C LEU A 254 -11.95 -1.63 -12.88
N ALA A 255 -12.18 -0.62 -12.04
CA ALA A 255 -11.19 0.44 -11.80
C ALA A 255 -9.89 -0.14 -11.22
N ASP A 256 -9.98 -1.05 -10.26
CA ASP A 256 -8.82 -1.73 -9.68
C ASP A 256 -8.10 -2.62 -10.68
N LEU A 257 -8.84 -3.39 -11.50
CA LEU A 257 -8.24 -4.19 -12.56
C LEU A 257 -7.49 -3.34 -13.58
N ARG A 258 -7.98 -2.13 -13.93
CA ARG A 258 -7.24 -1.21 -14.81
C ARG A 258 -5.93 -0.74 -14.18
N ILE A 259 -5.96 -0.38 -12.89
CA ILE A 259 -4.75 -0.01 -12.12
C ILE A 259 -3.76 -1.18 -12.15
N LEU A 260 -4.22 -2.41 -11.85
CA LEU A 260 -3.38 -3.61 -11.84
C LEU A 260 -2.81 -3.94 -13.23
N ALA A 261 -3.63 -3.86 -14.28
CA ALA A 261 -3.21 -4.11 -15.66
C ALA A 261 -2.14 -3.12 -16.13
N HIS A 262 -2.27 -1.85 -15.74
CA HIS A 262 -1.26 -0.85 -16.05
C HIS A 262 0.02 -1.10 -15.24
N ALA A 263 -0.08 -1.40 -13.94
CA ALA A 263 1.07 -1.74 -13.09
C ALA A 263 1.79 -3.02 -13.53
N SER A 264 1.06 -3.94 -14.15
CA SER A 264 1.60 -5.18 -14.71
C SER A 264 2.64 -4.95 -15.81
N LYS A 265 2.66 -3.75 -16.43
CA LYS A 265 3.67 -3.37 -17.44
C LYS A 265 5.03 -3.06 -16.83
N GLN A 266 5.08 -2.75 -15.53
CA GLN A 266 6.28 -2.23 -14.87
C GLN A 266 6.78 -3.12 -13.75
N LEU A 267 5.91 -3.92 -13.15
CA LEU A 267 6.20 -4.74 -11.99
C LEU A 267 6.02 -6.24 -12.31
N PRO A 268 7.10 -7.03 -12.42
CA PRO A 268 7.04 -8.43 -12.86
C PRO A 268 6.13 -9.34 -12.04
N ALA A 269 5.92 -9.05 -10.75
CA ALA A 269 5.06 -9.85 -9.87
C ALA A 269 3.56 -9.54 -10.02
N VAL A 270 3.20 -8.36 -10.52
CA VAL A 270 1.80 -7.91 -10.62
C VAL A 270 0.98 -8.70 -11.65
N PRO A 271 1.49 -9.06 -12.85
CA PRO A 271 0.78 -9.92 -13.79
C PRO A 271 0.28 -11.21 -13.15
N LEU A 272 1.18 -11.94 -12.47
CA LEU A 272 0.87 -13.23 -11.85
C LEU A 272 -0.16 -13.10 -10.72
N ALA A 273 0.00 -12.10 -9.85
CA ALA A 273 -0.96 -11.84 -8.79
C ALA A 273 -2.34 -11.43 -9.33
N THR A 274 -2.38 -10.69 -10.44
CA THR A 274 -3.62 -10.28 -11.13
C THR A 274 -4.34 -11.49 -11.71
N LEU A 275 -3.63 -12.43 -12.34
CA LEU A 275 -4.21 -13.69 -12.80
C LEU A 275 -4.71 -14.58 -11.64
N GLY A 276 -4.19 -14.39 -10.42
CA GLY A 276 -4.75 -14.99 -9.22
C GLY A 276 -6.20 -14.59 -8.95
N ILE A 277 -6.61 -13.36 -9.32
CA ILE A 277 -8.00 -12.88 -9.22
C ILE A 277 -8.89 -13.64 -10.20
N GLU A 278 -8.45 -13.83 -11.44
CA GLU A 278 -9.18 -14.60 -12.45
C GLU A 278 -9.38 -16.06 -11.99
N LYS A 279 -8.31 -16.68 -11.44
CA LYS A 279 -8.39 -18.03 -10.87
C LYS A 279 -9.38 -18.08 -9.69
N ALA A 280 -9.36 -17.08 -8.81
CA ALA A 280 -10.32 -17.01 -7.71
C ALA A 280 -11.77 -16.86 -8.22
N ALA A 281 -11.99 -16.04 -9.24
CA ALA A 281 -13.30 -15.88 -9.88
C ALA A 281 -13.82 -17.21 -10.44
N SER A 282 -12.96 -17.96 -11.15
CA SER A 282 -13.29 -19.28 -11.66
C SER A 282 -13.63 -20.27 -10.54
N ASN A 283 -12.84 -20.30 -9.46
CA ASN A 283 -13.10 -21.17 -8.31
C ASN A 283 -14.43 -20.84 -7.60
N MET A 284 -14.83 -19.57 -7.64
CA MET A 284 -16.08 -19.08 -7.05
C MET A 284 -17.27 -19.19 -8.02
N ASN A 285 -17.09 -19.72 -9.24
CA ASN A 285 -18.10 -19.74 -10.30
C ASN A 285 -18.66 -18.34 -10.64
N ILE A 286 -17.83 -17.30 -10.53
CA ILE A 286 -18.22 -15.92 -10.81
C ILE A 286 -18.04 -15.64 -12.30
N VAL A 287 -19.12 -15.23 -12.96
CA VAL A 287 -19.05 -14.73 -14.34
C VAL A 287 -18.46 -13.33 -14.35
N LEU A 288 -17.25 -13.20 -14.89
CA LEU A 288 -16.55 -11.93 -15.01
C LEU A 288 -17.16 -11.03 -16.11
N PRO A 289 -17.15 -9.70 -15.92
CA PRO A 289 -17.47 -8.75 -17.00
C PRO A 289 -16.52 -8.90 -18.20
N ASP A 290 -16.97 -8.57 -19.40
CA ASP A 290 -16.17 -8.75 -20.62
C ASP A 290 -14.90 -7.91 -20.62
N GLU A 291 -14.94 -6.70 -20.08
CA GLU A 291 -13.74 -5.87 -19.91
C GLU A 291 -12.68 -6.56 -19.02
N ALA A 292 -13.11 -7.22 -17.93
CA ALA A 292 -12.18 -7.95 -17.08
C ALA A 292 -11.53 -9.12 -17.84
N LYS A 293 -12.30 -9.86 -18.64
CA LYS A 293 -11.78 -10.94 -19.50
C LYS A 293 -10.76 -10.41 -20.51
N GLN A 294 -11.03 -9.25 -21.13
CA GLN A 294 -10.09 -8.60 -22.05
C GLN A 294 -8.79 -8.23 -21.35
N ILE A 295 -8.87 -7.64 -20.15
CA ILE A 295 -7.69 -7.30 -19.34
C ILE A 295 -6.86 -8.55 -19.01
N PHE A 296 -7.48 -9.64 -18.55
CA PHE A 296 -6.76 -10.87 -18.24
C PHE A 296 -6.14 -11.52 -19.49
N GLY A 297 -6.86 -11.53 -20.61
CA GLY A 297 -6.35 -12.00 -21.89
C GLY A 297 -5.10 -11.24 -22.34
N GLU A 298 -5.11 -9.91 -22.22
CA GLU A 298 -3.97 -9.06 -22.55
C GLU A 298 -2.76 -9.29 -21.62
N ILE A 299 -2.99 -9.55 -20.33
CA ILE A 299 -1.91 -9.91 -19.39
C ILE A 299 -1.30 -11.27 -19.78
N LYS A 300 -2.11 -12.28 -20.08
CA LYS A 300 -1.64 -13.62 -20.50
C LYS A 300 -0.83 -13.55 -21.79
N ARG A 301 -1.30 -12.79 -22.78
CA ARG A 301 -0.61 -12.61 -24.06
C ARG A 301 0.80 -12.06 -23.86
N ARG A 302 0.94 -10.99 -23.08
CA ARG A 302 2.24 -10.39 -22.77
C ARG A 302 3.18 -11.35 -22.04
N LEU A 303 2.67 -12.10 -21.07
CA LEU A 303 3.48 -13.11 -20.37
C LEU A 303 3.97 -14.23 -21.30
N ALA A 304 3.16 -14.62 -22.30
CA ALA A 304 3.59 -15.59 -23.30
C ALA A 304 4.70 -15.00 -24.20
N GLU A 305 4.54 -13.76 -24.66
CA GLU A 305 5.53 -13.04 -25.48
C GLU A 305 6.88 -12.89 -24.75
N ASP A 306 6.87 -12.55 -23.45
CA ASP A 306 8.08 -12.42 -22.64
C ASP A 306 8.80 -13.77 -22.46
N ASN A 307 8.06 -14.86 -22.23
CA ASN A 307 8.62 -16.22 -22.09
C ASN A 307 9.25 -16.73 -23.39
N ASP A 308 8.64 -16.40 -24.53
CA ASP A 308 9.17 -16.77 -25.86
C ASP A 308 10.46 -15.98 -26.16
N GLN A 309 10.55 -14.71 -25.74
CA GLN A 309 11.78 -13.91 -25.84
C GLN A 309 12.90 -14.42 -24.93
N GLU A 310 12.60 -14.78 -23.67
CA GLU A 310 13.60 -15.37 -22.77
C GLU A 310 14.14 -16.71 -23.30
N SER A 311 13.28 -17.52 -23.93
CA SER A 311 13.66 -18.78 -24.57
C SER A 311 14.60 -18.56 -25.76
N GLN A 312 14.39 -17.48 -26.53
CA GLN A 312 15.27 -17.09 -27.63
C GLN A 312 16.61 -16.52 -27.14
N ILE A 313 16.62 -15.73 -26.05
CA ILE A 313 17.86 -15.18 -25.45
C ILE A 313 18.70 -16.28 -24.79
N GLY A 314 18.06 -17.23 -24.10
CA GLY A 314 18.72 -18.42 -23.56
C GLY A 314 19.41 -19.25 -24.66
N SER A 315 18.80 -19.34 -25.84
CA SER A 315 19.42 -19.99 -27.01
C SER A 315 20.60 -19.24 -27.63
N LEU A 316 20.68 -17.91 -27.46
CA LEU A 316 21.80 -17.09 -27.94
C LEU A 316 22.95 -17.03 -26.93
N SER A 317 22.67 -17.21 -25.63
CA SER A 317 23.69 -17.26 -24.58
C SER A 317 24.59 -18.52 -24.63
N SER A 318 24.15 -19.59 -25.32
CA SER A 318 24.98 -20.77 -25.59
C SER A 318 25.94 -20.58 -26.78
N ILE A 319 25.87 -19.44 -27.47
CA ILE A 319 26.69 -19.12 -28.66
C ILE A 319 27.80 -18.11 -28.34
N LEU A 320 27.77 -17.46 -27.16
CA LEU A 320 28.81 -16.51 -26.75
C LEU A 320 29.86 -17.17 -25.84
N PRO A 321 31.17 -17.09 -26.14
CA PRO A 321 32.20 -17.71 -25.34
C PRO A 321 32.35 -16.99 -23.99
N THR A 322 32.45 -17.77 -22.92
CA THR A 322 32.69 -17.32 -21.54
C THR A 322 33.98 -16.49 -21.46
N PRO A 323 33.94 -15.24 -20.99
CA PRO A 323 35.15 -14.44 -20.85
C PRO A 323 36.02 -14.99 -19.71
N THR A 324 37.20 -15.51 -20.06
CA THR A 324 38.20 -15.95 -19.10
C THR A 324 38.96 -14.73 -18.59
N PHE A 325 38.50 -14.16 -17.47
CA PHE A 325 39.31 -13.20 -16.72
C PHE A 325 40.40 -13.96 -15.96
N ARG A 326 41.64 -13.93 -16.48
CA ARG A 326 42.83 -14.25 -15.70
C ARG A 326 43.19 -13.04 -14.86
N LEU A 327 43.06 -13.16 -13.54
CA LEU A 327 43.73 -12.26 -12.59
C LEU A 327 45.24 -12.50 -12.74
N ARG A 328 46.01 -11.44 -13.00
CA ARG A 328 47.46 -11.46 -12.82
C ARG A 328 47.75 -11.18 -11.36
N ASP A 329 48.56 -12.05 -10.76
CA ASP A 329 49.22 -11.84 -9.46
C ASP A 329 50.11 -10.59 -9.48
#